data_AF-A0A1H3KB04-F1
#
_entry.id   AF-A0A1H3KB04-F1
#
_cell.length_a   1.000
_cell.length_b   1.000
_cell.length_c   1.000
_cell.angle_alpha   90.00
_cell.angle_beta   90.00
_cell.angle_gamma   90.00
#
_symmetry.space_group_name_H-M   'P 1'
#
loop_
_entity.id
_entity.type
_entity.pdbx_description
1 polymer ?
#
loop_
_entity_poly.entity_id
_entity_poly.type
_entity_poly.pdbx_seq_one_letter_code
_entity_poly.pdbx_strand_id
1 'polypeptide(L)' 'MPKRLIHDLPEEDIARLRAVEGRVRPVLEIDGFGYLWFGEDGPWFCLMPTEVTLESESSRAGEDTGN' A
#
# COMPACT_ATOMS: atom_id res chain seq x y z
N MET A 1 -8.99 4.90 3.15
CA MET A 1 -8.84 4.64 1.70
C MET A 1 -9.26 5.87 0.90
N PRO A 2 -8.52 6.27 -0.16
CA PRO A 2 -8.85 7.44 -0.98
C PRO A 2 -10.18 7.28 -1.73
N LYS A 3 -11.05 8.30 -1.70
CA LYS A 3 -12.36 8.23 -2.38
C LYS A 3 -12.26 8.01 -3.89
N ARG A 4 -11.23 8.57 -4.55
CA ARG A 4 -11.00 8.35 -5.99
C ARG A 4 -10.74 6.88 -6.33
N LEU A 5 -10.25 6.09 -5.39
CA LEU A 5 -9.93 4.69 -5.65
C LEU A 5 -11.20 3.83 -5.77
N ILE A 6 -12.34 4.30 -5.25
CA ILE A 6 -13.56 3.50 -5.14
C ILE A 6 -14.79 4.12 -5.80
N HIS A 7 -14.72 5.40 -6.21
CA HIS A 7 -15.92 6.14 -6.64
C HIS A 7 -16.64 5.55 -7.85
N ASP A 8 -15.90 4.90 -8.76
CA ASP A 8 -16.42 4.35 -10.02
C ASP A 8 -16.10 2.85 -10.20
N LEU A 9 -15.81 2.13 -9.11
CA LEU A 9 -15.50 0.71 -9.17
C LEU A 9 -16.73 -0.17 -8.87
N PRO A 10 -16.82 -1.37 -9.50
CA PRO A 10 -17.77 -2.39 -9.09
C PRO A 10 -17.62 -2.77 -7.61
N GLU A 11 -18.71 -3.19 -6.98
CA GLU A 11 -18.71 -3.56 -5.54
C GLU A 11 -17.66 -4.63 -5.20
N GLU A 12 -17.42 -5.57 -6.11
CA GLU A 12 -16.41 -6.62 -5.96
C GLU A 12 -14.99 -6.04 -5.88
N ASP A 13 -14.64 -5.10 -6.75
CA ASP A 13 -13.34 -4.45 -6.74
C ASP A 13 -13.17 -3.55 -5.50
N ILE A 14 -14.25 -2.88 -5.07
CA ILE A 14 -14.27 -2.13 -3.80
C ILE A 14 -14.01 -3.08 -2.63
N ALA A 15 -14.65 -4.25 -2.59
CA ALA A 15 -14.47 -5.23 -1.54
C ALA A 15 -13.03 -5.76 -1.50
N ARG A 16 -12.44 -6.04 -2.65
CA ARG A 16 -11.03 -6.46 -2.76
C ARG A 16 -10.08 -5.35 -2.29
N LEU A 17 -10.35 -4.08 -2.62
CA LEU A 17 -9.52 -2.95 -2.18
C LEU A 17 -9.60 -2.75 -0.66
N ARG A 18 -10.79 -2.89 -0.08
CA ARG A 18 -10.96 -2.85 1.38
C ARG A 18 -10.23 -3.98 2.09
N ALA A 19 -10.12 -5.16 1.48
CA ALA A 19 -9.42 -6.29 2.08
C ALA A 19 -7.91 -6.05 2.25
N VAL A 20 -7.32 -5.11 1.49
CA VAL A 20 -5.90 -4.76 1.56
C VAL A 20 -5.62 -3.43 2.29
N GLU A 21 -6.66 -2.70 2.71
CA GLU A 21 -6.51 -1.46 3.47
C GLU A 21 -5.79 -1.70 4.81
N GLY A 22 -4.78 -0.87 5.10
CA GLY A 22 -3.98 -0.97 6.32
C GLY A 22 -2.95 -2.12 6.33
N ARG A 23 -2.81 -2.85 5.22
CA ARG A 23 -1.80 -3.90 5.07
C ARG A 23 -0.57 -3.38 4.31
N VAL A 24 0.61 -3.86 4.69
CA VAL A 24 1.84 -3.62 3.95
C VAL A 24 1.85 -4.48 2.69
N ARG A 25 2.16 -3.87 1.55
CA ARG A 25 2.20 -4.53 0.23
C ARG A 25 3.42 -4.05 -0.56
N PRO A 26 4.08 -4.91 -1.33
CA PRO A 26 5.19 -4.50 -2.18
C PRO A 26 4.69 -3.61 -3.32
N VAL A 27 5.47 -2.58 -3.65
CA VAL A 27 5.30 -1.80 -4.87
C VAL A 27 5.81 -2.64 -6.02
N LEU A 28 4.96 -2.90 -7.02
CA LEU A 28 5.32 -3.69 -8.21
C LEU A 28 5.95 -2.81 -9.28
N GLU A 29 5.44 -1.59 -9.45
CA GLU A 29 5.90 -0.64 -10.46
C GLU A 29 5.69 0.80 -9.97
N ILE A 30 6.56 1.70 -10.44
CA ILE A 30 6.34 3.15 -10.38
C ILE A 30 6.22 3.63 -11.83
N ASP A 31 5.05 4.12 -12.21
CA ASP A 31 4.81 4.52 -13.59
C ASP A 31 5.44 5.88 -13.93
N GLY A 32 5.39 6.27 -15.21
CA GLY A 32 5.93 7.54 -15.71
C GLY A 32 5.27 8.80 -15.12
N PHE A 33 4.15 8.65 -14.40
CA PHE A 33 3.45 9.73 -13.70
C PHE A 33 3.72 9.74 -12.19
N GLY A 34 4.51 8.77 -11.68
CA GLY A 34 4.88 8.65 -10.28
C GLY A 34 3.83 7.95 -9.41
N TYR A 35 2.86 7.25 -10.01
CA TYR A 35 1.94 6.41 -9.23
C TYR A 35 2.61 5.10 -8.85
N LEU A 36 2.31 4.65 -7.63
CA LEU A 36 2.81 3.40 -7.08
C LEU A 36 1.78 2.30 -7.33
N TRP A 37 2.16 1.26 -8.07
CA TRP A 37 1.28 0.16 -8.45
C TRP A 37 1.43 -1.04 -7.52
N PHE A 38 0.30 -1.65 -7.16
CA PHE A 38 0.19 -2.77 -6.23
C PHE A 38 -0.70 -3.90 -6.80
N GLY A 39 -0.50 -5.13 -6.32
CA GLY A 39 -1.33 -6.29 -6.66
C GLY A 39 -0.77 -7.61 -6.10
N GLU A 40 -1.27 -8.75 -6.59
CA GLU A 40 -0.78 -10.11 -6.25
C GLU A 40 -0.17 -10.78 -7.48
N ASP A 41 -0.97 -10.92 -8.54
CA ASP A 41 -0.56 -11.56 -9.80
C ASP A 41 -0.10 -10.55 -10.87
N GLY A 42 -0.06 -9.25 -10.52
CA GLY A 42 0.32 -8.15 -11.41
C GLY A 42 -0.21 -6.80 -10.92
N PRO A 43 0.15 -5.67 -11.57
CA PRO A 43 -0.37 -4.34 -11.25
C PRO A 43 -1.91 -4.31 -11.36
N TRP A 44 -2.59 -3.99 -10.26
CA TRP A 44 -4.06 -3.99 -10.20
C TRP A 44 -4.64 -2.64 -9.77
N PHE A 45 -4.03 -1.98 -8.78
CA PHE A 45 -4.43 -0.65 -8.34
C PHE A 45 -3.21 0.22 -8.04
N CYS A 46 -3.38 1.54 -8.09
CA CYS A 46 -2.30 2.47 -7.82
C CYS A 46 -2.67 3.57 -6.84
N LEU A 47 -1.68 4.00 -6.06
CA LEU A 47 -1.79 5.10 -5.10
C LEU A 47 -0.80 6.20 -5.46
N MET A 48 -1.16 7.43 -5.08
CA MET A 48 -0.18 8.52 -5.10
C MET A 48 0.81 8.34 -3.94
N PRO A 49 2.05 8.82 -4.06
CA PRO A 49 3.00 8.79 -2.95
C PRO A 49 2.46 9.44 -1.66
N THR A 50 1.59 10.43 -1.76
CA THR A 50 0.95 11.10 -0.62
C THR A 50 -0.16 10.28 0.06
N GLU A 51 -0.56 9.16 -0.51
CA GLU A 51 -1.62 8.28 0.01
C GLU A 51 -1.06 6.99 0.61
N VAL A 52 0.26 6.81 0.58
CA VAL A 52 0.94 5.70 1.21
C VAL A 52 1.68 6.20 2.45
N THR A 53 1.61 5.43 3.53
CA THR A 53 2.47 5.62 4.70
C THR A 53 3.63 4.64 4.56
N LEU A 54 4.85 5.15 4.59
CA LEU A 54 6.03 4.28 4.68
C LEU A 54 6.11 3.75 6.12
N GLU A 55 6.20 2.44 6.28
CA GLU A 55 6.63 1.87 7.54
C GLU A 55 8.15 2.11 7.64
N SER A 56 8.54 3.15 8.36
CA SER A 56 9.93 3.34 8.76
C SER A 56 10.32 2.15 9.63
N GLU A 57 11.48 1.54 9.40
CA GLU A 57 12.04 0.52 10.29
C GLU A 57 12.33 1.12 11.67
N SER A 58 11.31 1.22 12.52
CA SER A 58 11.44 1.58 13.92
C SER A 58 10.85 0.46 14.75
N SER A 59 11.66 -0.58 14.95
CA SER A 59 12.02 -1.14 16.27
C SER A 59 12.63 -2.55 16.11
N ARG A 60 13.93 -2.62 15.79
CA ARG A 60 14.81 -3.74 16.18
C ARG A 60 16.04 -3.26 16.96
N ALA A 61 15.91 -2.15 17.67
CA ALA A 61 16.90 -1.70 18.65
C ALA A 61 16.33 -1.95 20.05
N GLY A 62 16.50 -3.16 20.55
CA GLY A 62 16.09 -3.54 21.90
C GLY A 62 16.62 -4.91 22.26
N GLU A 63 17.88 -4.96 22.71
CA GLU A 63 18.40 -5.75 23.84
C GLU A 63 19.93 -5.84 23.73
N ASP A 64 20.60 -4.77 24.14
CA ASP A 64 21.96 -4.85 24.68
C ASP A 64 21.82 -4.79 26.20
N THR A 65 21.57 -5.94 26.83
CA THR A 65 21.66 -6.06 28.29
C THR A 65 23.13 -6.21 28.66
N GLY A 66 23.78 -5.08 28.90
CA GLY A 66 25.03 -5.05 29.65
C GLY A 66 24.76 -5.30 31.13
N ASN A 67 25.43 -6.31 31.71
CA ASN A 67 25.92 -6.30 33.09
C ASN A 67 27.10 -7.27 33.25
#